data_AF-A0AAW0J9J8-F1
#
_entry.id   AF-A0AAW0J9J8-F1
#
_cell.length_a   1.000
_cell.length_b   1.000
_cell.length_c   1.000
_cell.angle_alpha   90.00
_cell.angle_beta   90.00
_cell.angle_gamma   90.00
#
_symmetry.space_group_name_H-M   'P 1'
#
loop_
_entity.id
_entity.type
_entity.pdbx_description
1 polymer ?
#
loop_
_entity_poly.entity_id
_entity_poly.type
_entity_poly.pdbx_seq_one_letter_code
_entity_poly.pdbx_strand_id
1 'polypeptide(L)'
;MALTSSSASSGVIPTKSFIQTQSFIKPHQPSISVKPRLVPSISAVHAAEPAKNPIVSEKTPKQQIAPTPTPTKTTTTTTTTHNAGSGKWAVDSWKTKKALQLPEYPDQNEFNSVLETLEAFPPIVFAGEARSLEEKLGEAALGNAFLLQGGDCAESFKEFNANNIRDTFRILLQMGVVLMFGGQMPVVKVGRMAGQFAKPRSEPFEEKDGVKLPSYRGDNVNGDAFNEKSRIPDPQRLIRAYCQSAATLNLLRAFATGGYAAMQRLDGAHVEFLRGVANPLGIKAEVRAFFDVHDQEGSHPGGVHLEMTGQNVTECIGGSRTVTFDDLSSRYHTHCDPRLNASQSLELAFIIAERLRRRRITSQQTLAL
;
A
#
# COMPACT_ATOMS: atom_id res chain seq x y z
N MET A 1 -15.79 51.85 40.52
CA MET A 1 -16.76 52.28 41.54
C MET A 1 -18.11 51.64 41.25
N ALA A 2 -18.80 51.23 42.31
CA ALA A 2 -20.26 51.02 42.45
C ALA A 2 -21.10 52.19 41.84
N LEU A 3 -22.42 52.10 41.57
CA LEU A 3 -23.46 51.06 41.74
C LEU A 3 -24.76 51.45 40.98
N THR A 4 -25.71 50.50 40.92
CA THR A 4 -27.20 50.59 40.74
C THR A 4 -27.80 50.59 39.32
N SER A 5 -29.00 50.05 39.04
CA SER A 5 -29.81 48.97 39.69
C SER A 5 -31.09 48.68 38.88
N SER A 6 -31.50 47.41 38.71
CA SER A 6 -32.92 47.01 38.70
C SER A 6 -33.12 45.48 38.69
N SER A 7 -33.73 44.96 39.76
CA SER A 7 -34.49 43.69 39.80
C SER A 7 -35.90 43.91 39.20
N ALA A 8 -36.84 42.99 38.98
CA ALA A 8 -37.02 41.54 39.21
C ALA A 8 -37.98 40.99 38.07
N SER A 9 -38.68 39.84 38.08
CA SER A 9 -38.87 38.70 39.02
C SER A 9 -39.41 37.45 38.29
N SER A 10 -39.00 36.27 38.75
CA SER A 10 -39.77 35.02 38.98
C SER A 10 -41.09 34.69 38.23
N GLY A 11 -41.16 33.46 37.69
CA GLY A 11 -42.41 32.76 37.38
C GLY A 11 -42.19 31.22 37.34
N VAL A 12 -42.94 30.45 38.12
CA VAL A 12 -42.80 28.99 38.29
C VAL A 12 -44.21 28.36 38.47
N ILE A 13 -44.37 27.05 38.16
CA ILE A 13 -45.55 26.18 38.47
C ILE A 13 -46.76 26.41 37.52
N PRO A 14 -47.58 25.39 37.12
CA PRO A 14 -47.72 24.03 37.67
C PRO A 14 -47.53 22.82 36.75
N THR A 15 -47.30 21.70 37.42
CA THR A 15 -47.56 20.32 37.01
C THR A 15 -49.04 20.05 36.72
N LYS A 16 -49.33 19.18 35.74
CA LYS A 16 -50.54 18.35 35.75
C LYS A 16 -50.19 16.91 35.41
N SER A 17 -50.56 16.01 36.31
CA SER A 17 -50.61 14.57 36.10
C SER A 17 -51.73 14.20 35.15
N PHE A 18 -51.48 13.20 34.29
CA PHE A 18 -52.54 12.41 33.66
C PHE A 18 -52.27 10.94 33.93
N ILE A 19 -53.11 10.36 34.78
CA ILE A 19 -53.17 8.91 34.97
C ILE A 19 -54.11 8.40 33.89
N GLN A 20 -53.62 7.51 33.01
CA GLN A 20 -54.51 6.68 32.20
C GLN A 20 -54.07 5.22 32.32
N THR A 21 -54.85 4.47 33.08
CA THR A 21 -54.73 3.02 33.22
C THR A 21 -55.15 2.33 31.93
N GLN A 22 -54.24 1.58 31.30
CA GLN A 22 -54.61 0.48 30.41
C GLN A 22 -53.77 -0.77 30.70
N SER A 23 -54.38 -1.91 30.37
CA SER A 23 -54.12 -3.24 30.93
C SER A 23 -52.94 -3.98 30.31
N PHE A 24 -52.35 -4.85 31.12
CA PHE A 24 -51.32 -5.83 30.77
C PHE A 24 -51.58 -6.59 29.45
N ILE A 25 -50.61 -6.52 28.52
CA ILE A 25 -50.29 -7.60 27.59
C ILE A 25 -48.76 -7.73 27.55
N LYS A 26 -48.21 -8.87 27.96
CA LYS A 26 -46.80 -9.24 27.72
C LYS A 26 -46.70 -10.03 26.41
N PRO A 27 -45.80 -9.66 25.50
CA PRO A 27 -45.17 -10.60 24.58
C PRO A 27 -43.69 -10.83 24.96
N HIS A 28 -43.20 -12.02 24.62
CA HIS A 28 -41.88 -12.54 24.99
C HIS A 28 -40.69 -11.64 24.60
N GLN A 29 -39.78 -11.39 25.55
CA GLN A 29 -38.38 -11.12 25.22
C GLN A 29 -37.71 -12.44 24.78
N PRO A 30 -37.03 -12.50 23.62
CA PRO A 30 -35.99 -13.47 23.40
C PRO A 30 -34.74 -13.02 24.17
N SER A 31 -34.44 -13.69 25.28
CA SER A 31 -33.21 -13.46 26.04
C SER A 31 -31.99 -14.02 25.27
N ILE A 32 -31.49 -13.27 24.29
CA ILE A 32 -30.24 -13.61 23.60
C ILE A 32 -29.09 -13.31 24.55
N SER A 33 -28.56 -14.38 25.16
CA SER A 33 -27.31 -14.31 25.93
C SER A 33 -26.14 -14.10 24.97
N VAL A 34 -25.81 -12.84 24.71
CA VAL A 34 -24.60 -12.46 23.97
C VAL A 34 -23.40 -12.71 24.88
N LYS A 35 -22.85 -13.94 24.82
CA LYS A 35 -21.51 -14.20 25.33
C LYS A 35 -20.52 -13.31 24.56
N PRO A 36 -19.53 -12.67 25.21
CA PRO A 36 -18.51 -11.91 24.50
C PRO A 36 -17.79 -12.85 23.54
N ARG A 37 -17.94 -12.60 22.23
CA ARG A 37 -17.28 -13.39 21.20
C ARG A 37 -15.79 -13.02 21.23
N LEU A 38 -14.96 -13.94 21.71
CA LEU A 38 -13.52 -13.86 21.52
C LEU A 38 -13.25 -13.68 20.02
N VAL A 39 -12.75 -12.50 19.65
CA VAL A 39 -12.33 -12.21 18.28
C VAL A 39 -11.13 -13.11 18.00
N PRO A 40 -11.17 -13.99 16.98
CA PRO A 40 -9.99 -14.76 16.60
C PRO A 40 -8.88 -13.80 16.21
N SER A 41 -7.64 -14.10 16.60
CA SER A 41 -6.49 -13.36 16.08
C SER A 41 -6.48 -13.48 14.55
N ILE A 42 -6.45 -12.34 13.86
CA ILE A 42 -6.37 -12.31 12.40
C ILE A 42 -4.99 -12.84 12.00
N SER A 43 -4.93 -14.13 11.71
CA SER A 43 -3.76 -14.77 11.13
C SER A 43 -3.82 -14.58 9.63
N ALA A 44 -2.74 -14.05 9.03
CA ALA A 44 -2.68 -13.78 7.60
C ALA A 44 -2.91 -15.07 6.78
N VAL A 45 -4.06 -15.15 6.11
CA VAL A 45 -4.32 -16.21 5.12
C VAL A 45 -3.34 -16.05 3.97
N HIS A 46 -2.66 -17.14 3.62
CA HIS A 46 -1.74 -17.16 2.48
C HIS A 46 -2.51 -16.91 1.18
N ALA A 47 -1.84 -16.30 0.20
CA ALA A 47 -2.43 -15.99 -1.10
C ALA A 47 -3.05 -17.25 -1.75
N ALA A 48 -4.19 -17.07 -2.41
CA ALA A 48 -4.94 -18.15 -3.03
C ALA A 48 -4.09 -18.94 -4.03
N GLU A 49 -4.15 -20.28 -3.97
CA GLU A 49 -3.49 -21.13 -4.97
C GLU A 49 -4.13 -20.90 -6.36
N PRO A 50 -3.33 -20.71 -7.43
CA PRO A 50 -3.87 -20.55 -8.77
C PRO A 50 -4.54 -21.84 -9.27
N ALA A 51 -5.66 -21.68 -9.98
CA ALA A 51 -6.51 -22.78 -10.41
C ALA A 51 -5.77 -23.81 -11.30
N LYS A 52 -5.93 -25.09 -10.96
CA LYS A 52 -5.42 -26.22 -11.76
C LYS A 52 -6.36 -26.53 -12.92
N ASN A 53 -6.11 -25.95 -14.09
CA ASN A 53 -6.70 -26.45 -15.33
C ASN A 53 -5.93 -27.69 -15.82
N PRO A 54 -6.59 -28.84 -16.07
CA PRO A 54 -5.91 -30.03 -16.58
C PRO A 54 -5.61 -29.90 -18.07
N ILE A 55 -4.34 -29.96 -18.45
CA ILE A 55 -3.91 -30.11 -19.85
C ILE A 55 -4.06 -31.58 -20.23
N VAL A 56 -4.83 -31.85 -21.29
CA VAL A 56 -5.03 -33.20 -21.85
C VAL A 56 -3.83 -33.57 -22.72
N SER A 57 -3.17 -34.68 -22.41
CA SER A 57 -2.04 -35.20 -23.19
C SER A 57 -2.52 -36.16 -24.29
N GLU A 58 -2.34 -35.81 -25.55
CA GLU A 58 -2.48 -36.76 -26.67
C GLU A 58 -1.19 -37.57 -26.92
N LYS A 59 -1.34 -38.73 -27.55
CA LYS A 59 -0.33 -39.81 -27.58
C LYS A 59 0.39 -39.90 -28.93
N THR A 60 1.68 -40.26 -28.89
CA THR A 60 2.47 -40.69 -30.07
C THR A 60 2.78 -42.20 -29.99
N PRO A 61 2.72 -42.98 -31.08
CA PRO A 61 2.94 -44.42 -31.05
C PRO A 61 4.39 -44.90 -31.29
N LYS A 62 4.68 -46.02 -30.62
CA LYS A 62 5.89 -46.86 -30.50
C LYS A 62 6.71 -47.21 -31.78
N GLN A 63 8.00 -47.51 -31.59
CA GLN A 63 8.77 -48.56 -32.29
C GLN A 63 9.85 -49.22 -31.37
N GLN A 64 10.51 -50.30 -31.81
CA GLN A 64 11.17 -51.38 -31.01
C GLN A 64 12.36 -52.00 -31.82
N ILE A 65 13.34 -52.82 -31.34
CA ILE A 65 13.59 -53.55 -30.06
C ILE A 65 15.09 -53.97 -29.86
N ALA A 66 15.58 -54.08 -28.59
CA ALA A 66 16.63 -54.98 -27.99
C ALA A 66 18.01 -55.27 -28.67
N PRO A 67 19.00 -55.99 -28.04
CA PRO A 67 19.14 -56.50 -26.66
C PRO A 67 20.48 -56.21 -25.92
N THR A 68 20.57 -56.65 -24.65
CA THR A 68 21.66 -56.48 -23.65
C THR A 68 22.75 -57.59 -23.69
N PRO A 69 23.85 -57.47 -22.90
CA PRO A 69 23.94 -58.31 -21.68
C PRO A 69 24.48 -57.63 -20.38
N THR A 70 24.24 -58.30 -19.25
CA THR A 70 24.37 -57.94 -17.82
C THR A 70 25.74 -58.36 -17.19
N PRO A 71 25.98 -58.37 -15.85
CA PRO A 71 25.43 -57.60 -14.69
C PRO A 71 26.51 -57.10 -13.67
N THR A 72 26.22 -56.12 -12.79
CA THR A 72 26.86 -56.06 -11.44
C THR A 72 26.04 -55.32 -10.36
N LYS A 73 25.80 -56.03 -9.23
CA LYS A 73 25.49 -55.63 -7.83
C LYS A 73 24.58 -54.42 -7.51
N THR A 74 23.35 -54.77 -7.15
CA THR A 74 22.58 -54.36 -5.96
C THR A 74 23.18 -53.33 -5.00
N THR A 75 22.44 -52.25 -4.71
CA THR A 75 22.40 -51.59 -3.39
C THR A 75 20.97 -51.12 -3.10
N THR A 76 20.51 -51.31 -1.87
CA THR A 76 19.12 -51.17 -1.45
C THR A 76 18.63 -49.73 -1.46
N THR A 77 17.52 -49.45 -2.16
CA THR A 77 16.84 -48.15 -2.11
C THR A 77 15.94 -48.07 -0.88
N THR A 78 16.36 -47.35 0.15
CA THR A 78 15.50 -47.06 1.31
C THR A 78 14.53 -45.94 0.96
N THR A 79 13.24 -46.26 0.83
CA THR A 79 12.18 -45.29 0.57
C THR A 79 12.00 -44.35 1.76
N THR A 80 12.62 -43.17 1.75
CA THR A 80 12.36 -42.13 2.74
C THR A 80 11.02 -41.46 2.46
N THR A 81 10.04 -41.76 3.31
CA THR A 81 8.77 -41.02 3.37
C THR A 81 9.02 -39.53 3.60
N HIS A 82 8.61 -38.69 2.64
CA HIS A 82 8.67 -37.23 2.78
C HIS A 82 7.69 -36.76 3.85
N ASN A 83 8.17 -36.69 5.09
CA ASN A 83 7.48 -35.98 6.17
C ASN A 83 7.50 -34.48 5.83
N ALA A 84 6.32 -33.89 5.63
CA ALA A 84 6.16 -32.46 5.41
C ALA A 84 6.38 -31.67 6.71
N GLY A 85 7.62 -31.65 7.20
CA GLY A 85 8.01 -30.93 8.40
C GLY A 85 7.91 -29.41 8.19
N SER A 86 7.29 -28.73 9.15
CA SER A 86 7.34 -27.28 9.28
C SER A 86 8.79 -26.84 9.53
N GLY A 87 9.52 -26.49 8.46
CA GLY A 87 10.89 -26.04 8.56
C GLY A 87 11.00 -24.80 9.45
N LYS A 88 11.94 -24.81 10.41
CA LYS A 88 12.26 -23.62 11.20
C LYS A 88 12.70 -22.50 10.26
N TRP A 89 12.17 -21.29 10.48
CA TRP A 89 12.53 -20.13 9.68
C TRP A 89 14.02 -19.80 9.82
N ALA A 90 14.66 -19.49 8.69
CA ALA A 90 16.02 -19.00 8.58
C ALA A 90 16.10 -18.07 7.35
N VAL A 91 17.08 -17.17 7.31
CA VAL A 91 17.22 -16.16 6.25
C VAL A 91 17.22 -16.80 4.86
N ASP A 92 17.95 -17.91 4.66
CA ASP A 92 18.02 -18.62 3.39
C ASP A 92 16.85 -19.59 3.09
N SER A 93 15.93 -19.79 4.03
CA SER A 93 14.89 -20.82 3.90
C SER A 93 13.99 -20.63 2.67
N TRP A 94 13.84 -19.39 2.19
CA TRP A 94 13.09 -19.06 0.97
C TRP A 94 13.73 -19.62 -0.31
N LYS A 95 15.06 -19.79 -0.35
CA LYS A 95 15.79 -20.32 -1.53
C LYS A 95 15.36 -21.75 -1.88
N THR A 96 14.75 -22.47 -0.94
CA THR A 96 14.16 -23.81 -1.13
C THR A 96 12.74 -23.81 -1.69
N LYS A 97 12.14 -22.64 -1.89
CA LYS A 97 10.75 -22.45 -2.33
C LYS A 97 10.69 -21.94 -3.76
N LYS A 98 9.57 -22.17 -4.43
CA LYS A 98 9.32 -21.63 -5.77
C LYS A 98 9.14 -20.11 -5.69
N ALA A 99 10.19 -19.36 -5.99
CA ALA A 99 10.13 -17.92 -6.21
C ALA A 99 9.76 -17.61 -7.67
N LEU A 100 9.01 -16.53 -7.88
CA LEU A 100 8.68 -15.98 -9.21
C LEU A 100 9.32 -14.59 -9.35
N GLN A 101 9.36 -14.07 -10.59
CA GLN A 101 9.81 -12.71 -10.92
C GLN A 101 11.30 -12.39 -10.64
N LEU A 102 12.09 -13.35 -10.15
CA LEU A 102 13.53 -13.20 -9.98
C LEU A 102 14.23 -12.97 -11.35
N PRO A 103 15.28 -12.13 -11.40
CA PRO A 103 16.16 -12.05 -12.55
C PRO A 103 17.12 -13.25 -12.61
N GLU A 104 17.56 -13.55 -13.82
CA GLU A 104 18.66 -14.48 -14.10
C GLU A 104 19.91 -13.64 -14.40
N TYR A 105 20.88 -13.63 -13.48
CA TYR A 105 22.14 -12.90 -13.67
C TYR A 105 23.14 -13.75 -14.48
N PRO A 106 23.88 -13.16 -15.43
CA PRO A 106 24.78 -13.92 -16.30
C PRO A 106 26.05 -14.42 -15.59
N ASP A 107 26.55 -13.70 -14.58
CA ASP A 107 27.67 -14.13 -13.75
C ASP A 107 27.21 -14.29 -12.28
N GLN A 108 27.21 -15.55 -11.83
CA GLN A 108 26.84 -15.91 -10.47
C GLN A 108 27.92 -15.54 -9.43
N ASN A 109 29.19 -15.47 -9.82
CA ASN A 109 30.29 -15.08 -8.93
C ASN A 109 30.24 -13.58 -8.66
N GLU A 110 30.00 -12.77 -9.70
CA GLU A 110 29.78 -11.32 -9.54
C GLU A 110 28.56 -11.07 -8.63
N PHE A 111 27.43 -11.75 -8.90
CA PHE A 111 26.24 -11.63 -8.06
C PHE A 111 26.50 -11.98 -6.59
N ASN A 112 27.22 -13.08 -6.32
CA ASN A 112 27.58 -13.47 -4.94
C ASN A 112 28.47 -12.41 -4.27
N SER A 113 29.47 -11.86 -4.99
CA SER A 113 30.36 -10.80 -4.46
C SER A 113 29.59 -9.50 -4.15
N VAL A 114 28.58 -9.17 -4.96
CA VAL A 114 27.65 -8.06 -4.67
C VAL A 114 26.81 -8.33 -3.43
N LEU A 115 26.35 -9.57 -3.19
CA LEU A 115 25.63 -9.92 -1.96
C LEU A 115 26.52 -9.77 -0.72
N GLU A 116 27.75 -10.30 -0.75
CA GLU A 116 28.72 -10.14 0.34
C GLU A 116 29.00 -8.66 0.65
N THR A 117 29.07 -7.82 -0.39
CA THR A 117 29.23 -6.36 -0.25
C THR A 117 28.02 -5.73 0.45
N LEU A 118 26.79 -6.13 0.08
CA LEU A 118 25.56 -5.63 0.68
C LEU A 118 25.35 -6.11 2.13
N GLU A 119 25.79 -7.31 2.47
CA GLU A 119 25.76 -7.84 3.84
C GLU A 119 26.68 -7.06 4.79
N ALA A 120 27.79 -6.50 4.27
CA ALA A 120 28.70 -5.64 5.03
C ALA A 120 28.20 -4.18 5.20
N PHE A 121 27.16 -3.76 4.47
CA PHE A 121 26.65 -2.39 4.52
C PHE A 121 25.70 -2.14 5.71
N PRO A 122 25.66 -0.91 6.26
CA PRO A 122 24.71 -0.55 7.31
C PRO A 122 23.24 -0.73 6.88
N PRO A 123 22.33 -1.14 7.78
CA PRO A 123 20.90 -1.23 7.46
C PRO A 123 20.29 0.14 7.20
N ILE A 124 19.33 0.21 6.28
CA ILE A 124 18.63 1.45 5.89
C ILE A 124 17.75 2.00 7.05
N VAL A 125 17.18 1.12 7.88
CA VAL A 125 16.35 1.48 9.04
C VAL A 125 16.80 0.74 10.30
N PHE A 126 16.59 1.35 11.47
CA PHE A 126 16.86 0.72 12.75
C PHE A 126 15.68 -0.11 13.24
N ALA A 127 15.94 -1.25 13.89
CA ALA A 127 14.90 -2.18 14.34
C ALA A 127 13.88 -1.58 15.33
N GLY A 128 14.27 -0.55 16.10
CA GLY A 128 13.34 0.20 16.96
C GLY A 128 12.31 1.02 16.17
N GLU A 129 12.67 1.50 14.98
CA GLU A 129 11.77 2.26 14.10
C GLU A 129 10.72 1.33 13.48
N ALA A 130 11.12 0.12 13.09
CA ALA A 130 10.22 -0.91 12.59
C ALA A 130 9.16 -1.30 13.64
N ARG A 131 9.56 -1.54 14.90
CA ARG A 131 8.62 -1.79 16.01
C ARG A 131 7.68 -0.61 16.26
N SER A 132 8.19 0.62 16.24
CA SER A 132 7.35 1.80 16.41
C SER A 132 6.41 2.05 15.20
N LEU A 133 6.71 1.50 14.02
CA LEU A 133 5.78 1.47 12.90
C LEU A 133 4.72 0.38 13.08
N GLU A 134 5.12 -0.82 13.51
CA GLU A 134 4.22 -1.95 13.83
C GLU A 134 3.14 -1.54 14.84
N GLU A 135 3.52 -0.88 15.94
CA GLU A 135 2.59 -0.31 16.94
C GLU A 135 1.56 0.63 16.28
N LYS A 136 2.02 1.55 15.43
CA LYS A 136 1.16 2.53 14.73
C LYS A 136 0.25 1.87 13.69
N LEU A 137 0.69 0.80 13.04
CA LEU A 137 -0.13 -0.01 12.15
C LEU A 137 -1.18 -0.82 12.93
N GLY A 138 -0.86 -1.24 14.15
CA GLY A 138 -1.82 -1.80 15.10
C GLY A 138 -2.95 -0.82 15.43
N GLU A 139 -2.63 0.44 15.76
CA GLU A 139 -3.64 1.49 15.96
C GLU A 139 -4.52 1.72 14.72
N ALA A 140 -3.96 1.61 13.51
CA ALA A 140 -4.74 1.72 12.28
C ALA A 140 -5.67 0.52 12.06
N ALA A 141 -5.22 -0.71 12.36
CA ALA A 141 -6.05 -1.91 12.31
C ALA A 141 -7.20 -1.90 13.34
N LEU A 142 -6.99 -1.26 14.50
CA LEU A 142 -8.00 -1.05 15.53
C LEU A 142 -8.98 0.11 15.22
N GLY A 143 -8.73 0.90 14.16
CA GLY A 143 -9.55 2.05 13.80
C GLY A 143 -9.24 3.34 14.58
N ASN A 144 -8.17 3.34 15.40
CA ASN A 144 -7.71 4.49 16.17
C ASN A 144 -6.82 5.44 15.34
N ALA A 145 -6.24 4.96 14.24
CA ALA A 145 -5.45 5.72 13.28
C ALA A 145 -5.85 5.36 11.83
N PHE A 146 -5.29 6.09 10.86
CA PHE A 146 -5.47 5.81 9.43
C PHE A 146 -4.10 5.74 8.74
N LEU A 147 -3.87 4.71 7.93
CA LEU A 147 -2.66 4.58 7.13
C LEU A 147 -2.78 5.34 5.81
N LEU A 148 -1.88 6.30 5.58
CA LEU A 148 -1.61 6.89 4.28
C LEU A 148 -0.26 6.34 3.77
N GLN A 149 -0.32 5.43 2.81
CA GLN A 149 0.86 4.95 2.10
C GLN A 149 0.89 5.52 0.68
N GLY A 150 2.03 6.03 0.24
CA GLY A 150 2.15 6.48 -1.16
C GLY A 150 3.51 7.06 -1.56
N GLY A 151 3.67 7.22 -2.87
CA GLY A 151 4.88 7.66 -3.55
C GLY A 151 4.94 7.08 -4.96
N ASP A 152 6.13 6.95 -5.53
CA ASP A 152 6.30 6.52 -6.92
C ASP A 152 5.88 5.06 -7.17
N CYS A 153 5.56 4.75 -8.43
CA CYS A 153 5.30 3.38 -8.88
C CYS A 153 6.58 2.53 -8.78
N ALA A 154 7.64 3.00 -9.45
CA ALA A 154 9.00 2.54 -9.29
C ALA A 154 9.97 3.74 -9.28
N GLU A 155 10.92 3.74 -8.35
CA GLU A 155 12.02 4.71 -8.32
C GLU A 155 13.00 4.44 -9.48
N SER A 156 13.55 5.50 -10.08
CA SER A 156 14.58 5.39 -11.12
C SER A 156 15.90 6.04 -10.69
N PHE A 157 17.00 5.50 -11.20
CA PHE A 157 18.33 6.06 -11.08
C PHE A 157 18.55 7.32 -11.93
N LYS A 158 17.71 7.56 -12.95
CA LYS A 158 17.76 8.78 -13.77
C LYS A 158 17.06 9.96 -13.11
N GLU A 159 15.98 9.68 -12.38
CA GLU A 159 15.16 10.68 -11.71
C GLU A 159 15.62 10.99 -10.27
N PHE A 160 16.81 10.51 -9.89
CA PHE A 160 17.37 10.73 -8.56
C PHE A 160 17.82 12.19 -8.36
N ASN A 161 16.93 13.02 -7.81
CA ASN A 161 17.25 14.38 -7.40
C ASN A 161 16.43 14.79 -6.18
N ALA A 162 16.96 15.77 -5.43
CA ALA A 162 16.36 16.25 -4.19
C ALA A 162 14.98 16.94 -4.37
N ASN A 163 14.68 17.50 -5.55
CA ASN A 163 13.38 18.14 -5.81
C ASN A 163 12.27 17.08 -5.89
N ASN A 164 12.46 16.02 -6.69
CA ASN A 164 11.51 14.90 -6.79
C ASN A 164 11.19 14.31 -5.39
N ILE A 165 12.23 14.02 -4.60
CA ILE A 165 12.08 13.48 -3.24
C ILE A 165 11.31 14.46 -2.35
N ARG A 166 11.68 15.75 -2.35
CA ARG A 166 11.02 16.81 -1.58
C ARG A 166 9.54 16.96 -1.98
N ASP A 167 9.23 16.93 -3.26
CA ASP A 167 7.91 17.27 -3.78
C ASP A 167 6.92 16.10 -3.59
N THR A 168 7.36 14.85 -3.78
CA THR A 168 6.56 13.67 -3.40
C THR A 168 6.36 13.61 -1.87
N PHE A 169 7.39 13.89 -1.07
CA PHE A 169 7.26 14.00 0.40
C PHE A 169 6.29 15.14 0.81
N ARG A 170 6.30 16.26 0.09
CA ARG A 170 5.38 17.39 0.32
C ARG A 170 3.91 16.97 0.14
N ILE A 171 3.57 16.25 -0.94
CA ILE A 171 2.18 15.80 -1.14
C ILE A 171 1.78 14.82 -0.04
N LEU A 172 2.64 13.86 0.33
CA LEU A 172 2.38 12.91 1.40
C LEU A 172 2.10 13.63 2.74
N LEU A 173 2.83 14.72 3.04
CA LEU A 173 2.56 15.57 4.20
C LEU A 173 1.24 16.36 4.07
N GLN A 174 0.98 16.99 2.94
CA GLN A 174 -0.24 17.78 2.70
C GLN A 174 -1.50 16.91 2.80
N MET A 175 -1.51 15.74 2.14
CA MET A 175 -2.59 14.75 2.27
C MET A 175 -2.73 14.27 3.71
N GLY A 176 -1.62 13.98 4.38
CA GLY A 176 -1.62 13.56 5.78
C GLY A 176 -2.24 14.60 6.73
N VAL A 177 -2.10 15.88 6.43
CA VAL A 177 -2.74 16.99 7.16
C VAL A 177 -4.23 17.08 6.83
N VAL A 178 -4.63 17.00 5.56
CA VAL A 178 -6.03 16.98 5.13
C VAL A 178 -6.81 15.82 5.77
N LEU A 179 -6.23 14.61 5.76
CA LEU A 179 -6.81 13.42 6.38
C LEU A 179 -6.92 13.57 7.91
N MET A 180 -5.89 14.11 8.57
CA MET A 180 -5.87 14.26 10.02
C MET A 180 -6.90 15.26 10.52
N PHE A 181 -7.00 16.44 9.90
CA PHE A 181 -7.98 17.47 10.30
C PHE A 181 -9.40 17.13 9.83
N GLY A 182 -9.55 16.69 8.59
CA GLY A 182 -10.87 16.39 8.04
C GLY A 182 -11.47 15.13 8.65
N GLY A 183 -10.70 14.04 8.75
CA GLY A 183 -11.12 12.78 9.35
C GLY A 183 -11.08 12.73 10.88
N GLN A 184 -10.46 13.71 11.54
CA GLN A 184 -10.35 13.82 13.01
C GLN A 184 -9.69 12.60 13.68
N MET A 185 -8.62 12.07 13.08
CA MET A 185 -7.86 10.94 13.63
C MET A 185 -6.35 11.01 13.26
N PRO A 186 -5.46 10.38 14.04
CA PRO A 186 -4.05 10.22 13.70
C PRO A 186 -3.84 9.59 12.31
N VAL A 187 -2.83 10.07 11.57
CA VAL A 187 -2.47 9.54 10.25
C VAL A 187 -1.02 9.04 10.25
N VAL A 188 -0.88 7.73 10.08
CA VAL A 188 0.39 7.02 9.87
C VAL A 188 0.82 7.25 8.42
N LYS A 189 2.04 7.70 8.18
CA LYS A 189 2.52 8.09 6.85
C LYS A 189 3.67 7.18 6.43
N VAL A 190 3.52 6.49 5.30
CA VAL A 190 4.51 5.54 4.77
C VAL A 190 4.84 5.90 3.33
N GLY A 191 6.10 6.19 3.04
CA GLY A 191 6.55 6.52 1.69
C GLY A 191 6.81 5.27 0.85
N ARG A 192 6.35 5.26 -0.42
CA ARG A 192 6.91 4.39 -1.48
C ARG A 192 8.19 5.06 -2.00
N MET A 193 9.24 5.04 -1.17
CA MET A 193 10.48 5.79 -1.39
C MET A 193 11.65 5.05 -0.72
N ALA A 194 12.88 5.28 -1.20
CA ALA A 194 14.10 4.67 -0.67
C ALA A 194 14.15 3.13 -0.77
N GLY A 195 13.63 2.54 -1.83
CA GLY A 195 13.81 1.11 -2.14
C GLY A 195 12.85 0.50 -3.16
N GLN A 196 11.89 1.28 -3.68
CA GLN A 196 10.84 0.80 -4.58
C GLN A 196 11.36 0.71 -6.03
N PHE A 197 12.48 0.01 -6.26
CA PHE A 197 13.09 -0.09 -7.58
C PHE A 197 12.55 -1.26 -8.42
N ALA A 198 12.34 -2.43 -7.81
CA ALA A 198 11.98 -3.65 -8.52
C ALA A 198 10.53 -3.64 -9.03
N LYS A 199 10.31 -4.11 -10.25
CA LYS A 199 9.00 -4.23 -10.89
C LYS A 199 8.69 -5.68 -11.33
N PRO A 200 7.58 -6.30 -10.88
CA PRO A 200 7.09 -7.54 -11.46
C PRO A 200 6.61 -7.31 -12.90
N ARG A 201 6.69 -8.34 -13.74
CA ARG A 201 6.25 -8.30 -15.15
C ARG A 201 5.42 -9.53 -15.48
N SER A 202 4.27 -9.33 -16.13
CA SER A 202 3.42 -10.43 -16.62
C SER A 202 4.20 -11.30 -17.60
N GLU A 203 4.84 -10.67 -18.59
CA GLU A 203 5.68 -11.33 -19.59
C GLU A 203 7.17 -11.14 -19.32
N PRO A 204 8.00 -12.19 -19.43
CA PRO A 204 9.45 -12.11 -19.23
C PRO A 204 10.17 -11.35 -20.35
N PHE A 205 9.55 -11.20 -21.53
CA PHE A 205 10.08 -10.48 -22.68
C PHE A 205 9.15 -9.34 -23.10
N GLU A 206 9.75 -8.32 -23.71
CA GLU A 206 9.11 -7.16 -24.32
C GLU A 206 9.50 -7.13 -25.79
N GLU A 207 8.51 -6.98 -26.68
CA GLU A 207 8.71 -6.99 -28.12
C GLU A 207 8.30 -5.64 -28.72
N LYS A 208 9.18 -5.06 -29.54
CA LYS A 208 8.95 -3.80 -30.27
C LYS A 208 9.58 -3.92 -31.65
N ASP A 209 8.83 -3.53 -32.68
CA ASP A 209 9.28 -3.50 -34.08
C ASP A 209 9.92 -4.82 -34.55
N GLY A 210 9.40 -5.96 -34.07
CA GLY A 210 9.89 -7.31 -34.35
C GLY A 210 11.15 -7.74 -33.58
N VAL A 211 11.70 -6.88 -32.73
CA VAL A 211 12.83 -7.20 -31.84
C VAL A 211 12.31 -7.59 -30.46
N LYS A 212 12.73 -8.75 -29.95
CA LYS A 212 12.32 -9.29 -28.65
C LYS A 212 13.47 -9.27 -27.65
N LEU A 213 13.31 -8.54 -26.55
CA LEU A 213 14.32 -8.38 -25.50
C LEU A 213 13.74 -8.72 -24.12
N PRO A 214 14.57 -9.02 -23.09
CA PRO A 214 14.08 -9.16 -21.72
C PRO A 214 13.30 -7.92 -21.26
N SER A 215 12.20 -8.15 -20.55
CA SER A 215 11.40 -7.08 -19.95
C SER A 215 12.23 -6.23 -18.98
N TYR A 216 12.01 -4.91 -18.98
CA TYR A 216 12.49 -4.04 -17.92
C TYR A 216 11.83 -4.44 -16.59
N ARG A 217 12.65 -4.74 -15.57
CA ARG A 217 12.26 -5.26 -14.25
C ARG A 217 12.53 -4.29 -13.11
N GLY A 218 12.79 -3.02 -13.42
CA GLY A 218 13.17 -2.01 -12.43
C GLY A 218 14.67 -1.75 -12.40
N ASP A 219 15.04 -0.54 -11.98
CA ASP A 219 16.42 -0.05 -12.12
C ASP A 219 17.44 -0.81 -11.25
N ASN A 220 17.00 -1.52 -10.19
CA ASN A 220 17.87 -2.40 -9.42
C ASN A 220 18.17 -3.76 -10.10
N VAL A 221 17.58 -4.04 -11.25
CA VAL A 221 17.76 -5.28 -12.02
C VAL A 221 18.41 -5.00 -13.38
N ASN A 222 17.75 -4.21 -14.23
CA ASN A 222 18.21 -3.88 -15.58
C ASN A 222 17.77 -2.46 -15.98
N GLY A 223 18.19 -1.99 -17.15
CA GLY A 223 17.89 -0.67 -17.68
C GLY A 223 16.56 -0.59 -18.43
N ASP A 224 15.96 0.60 -18.41
CA ASP A 224 14.72 0.93 -19.10
C ASP A 224 14.86 0.90 -20.64
N ALA A 225 15.99 1.39 -21.15
CA ALA A 225 16.28 1.53 -22.57
C ALA A 225 16.14 0.20 -23.33
N PHE A 226 15.49 0.25 -24.49
CA PHE A 226 15.20 -0.94 -25.30
C PHE A 226 16.40 -1.30 -26.19
N ASN A 227 17.44 -1.85 -25.58
CA ASN A 227 18.60 -2.44 -26.26
C ASN A 227 19.15 -3.60 -25.43
N GLU A 228 19.80 -4.56 -26.10
CA GLU A 228 20.32 -5.79 -25.50
C GLU A 228 21.18 -5.52 -24.25
N LYS A 229 22.21 -4.68 -24.36
CA LYS A 229 23.11 -4.31 -23.26
C LYS A 229 22.36 -3.76 -22.04
N SER A 230 21.30 -2.98 -22.25
CA SER A 230 20.52 -2.41 -21.16
C SER A 230 19.57 -3.40 -20.52
N ARG A 231 19.11 -4.44 -21.23
CA ARG A 231 18.13 -5.41 -20.74
C ARG A 231 18.73 -6.63 -20.04
N ILE A 232 20.02 -6.89 -20.20
CA ILE A 232 20.77 -7.87 -19.39
C ILE A 232 20.74 -7.44 -17.91
N PRO A 233 20.40 -8.34 -16.97
CA PRO A 233 20.48 -8.07 -15.53
C PRO A 233 21.92 -7.84 -15.07
N ASP A 234 22.14 -6.78 -14.29
CA ASP A 234 23.44 -6.32 -13.82
C ASP A 234 23.45 -6.28 -12.28
N PRO A 235 24.24 -7.15 -11.59
CA PRO A 235 24.28 -7.21 -10.14
C PRO A 235 24.66 -5.88 -9.47
N GLN A 236 25.54 -5.07 -10.08
CA GLN A 236 26.03 -3.80 -9.51
C GLN A 236 24.89 -2.79 -9.29
N ARG A 237 23.77 -2.95 -10.00
CA ARG A 237 22.54 -2.17 -9.78
C ARG A 237 21.95 -2.35 -8.38
N LEU A 238 22.21 -3.46 -7.68
CA LEU A 238 21.78 -3.66 -6.30
C LEU A 238 22.54 -2.75 -5.33
N ILE A 239 23.86 -2.61 -5.49
CA ILE A 239 24.68 -1.64 -4.72
C ILE A 239 24.25 -0.21 -5.05
N ARG A 240 24.00 0.11 -6.32
CA ARG A 240 23.51 1.44 -6.71
C ARG A 240 22.14 1.75 -6.10
N ALA A 241 21.23 0.78 -6.09
CA ALA A 241 19.92 0.90 -5.44
C ALA A 241 20.06 1.14 -3.94
N TYR A 242 20.92 0.38 -3.25
CA TYR A 242 21.22 0.61 -1.83
C TYR A 242 21.72 2.04 -1.56
N CYS A 243 22.71 2.52 -2.33
CA CYS A 243 23.27 3.86 -2.15
C CYS A 243 22.22 4.96 -2.38
N GLN A 244 21.36 4.79 -3.38
CA GLN A 244 20.25 5.70 -3.63
C GLN A 244 19.19 5.64 -2.50
N SER A 245 18.84 4.45 -2.01
CA SER A 245 17.96 4.26 -0.85
C SER A 245 18.48 4.99 0.39
N ALA A 246 19.76 4.79 0.73
CA ALA A 246 20.39 5.41 1.89
C ALA A 246 20.38 6.95 1.77
N ALA A 247 20.73 7.49 0.61
CA ALA A 247 20.72 8.93 0.35
C ALA A 247 19.31 9.53 0.37
N THR A 248 18.33 8.88 -0.26
CA THR A 248 16.92 9.31 -0.25
C THR A 248 16.37 9.31 1.18
N LEU A 249 16.58 8.24 1.95
CA LEU A 249 16.07 8.18 3.32
C LEU A 249 16.76 9.17 4.26
N ASN A 250 18.08 9.41 4.09
CA ASN A 250 18.78 10.45 4.83
C ASN A 250 18.17 11.84 4.58
N LEU A 251 17.86 12.16 3.32
CA LEU A 251 17.20 13.43 2.97
C LEU A 251 15.77 13.51 3.52
N LEU A 252 15.00 12.43 3.47
CA LEU A 252 13.65 12.36 4.06
C LEU A 252 13.68 12.55 5.58
N ARG A 253 14.65 11.94 6.28
CA ARG A 253 14.89 12.16 7.72
C ARG A 253 15.20 13.63 8.01
N ALA A 254 16.08 14.25 7.23
CA ALA A 254 16.41 15.67 7.37
C ALA A 254 15.20 16.59 7.13
N PHE A 255 14.31 16.29 6.18
CA PHE A 255 13.05 17.04 6.02
C PHE A 255 12.06 16.80 7.17
N ALA A 256 11.96 15.57 7.67
CA ALA A 256 11.05 15.23 8.76
C ALA A 256 11.42 15.90 10.09
N THR A 257 12.72 15.98 10.43
CA THR A 257 13.19 16.58 11.69
C THR A 257 13.60 18.05 11.55
N GLY A 258 14.14 18.46 10.40
CA GLY A 258 14.63 19.82 10.13
C GLY A 258 13.56 20.88 9.86
N GLY A 259 12.33 20.66 10.32
CA GLY A 259 11.22 21.63 10.23
C GLY A 259 10.61 21.83 8.83
N TYR A 260 10.95 21.00 7.82
CA TYR A 260 10.18 20.99 6.56
C TYR A 260 8.80 20.37 6.77
N ALA A 261 8.69 19.35 7.63
CA ALA A 261 7.41 18.78 8.06
C ALA A 261 6.61 19.66 9.06
N ALA A 262 7.07 20.87 9.38
CA ALA A 262 6.32 21.78 10.23
C ALA A 262 5.04 22.26 9.52
N MET A 263 3.89 22.02 10.15
CA MET A 263 2.55 22.27 9.60
C MET A 263 2.35 23.69 9.05
N GLN A 264 3.05 24.69 9.63
CA GLN A 264 3.04 26.10 9.21
C GLN A 264 3.56 26.35 7.78
N ARG A 265 4.29 25.41 7.16
CA ARG A 265 4.83 25.53 5.80
C ARG A 265 3.98 24.86 4.72
N LEU A 266 2.80 24.36 5.09
CA LEU A 266 1.84 23.72 4.19
C LEU A 266 0.73 24.73 3.87
N ASP A 267 1.05 25.73 3.05
CA ASP A 267 0.20 26.91 2.78
C ASP A 267 -1.23 26.56 2.36
N GLY A 268 -2.24 27.18 2.98
CA GLY A 268 -3.65 26.80 2.82
C GLY A 268 -4.30 27.02 1.43
N ALA A 269 -3.62 27.63 0.46
CA ALA A 269 -4.22 28.05 -0.81
C ALA A 269 -4.81 26.90 -1.66
N HIS A 270 -4.28 25.67 -1.52
CA HIS A 270 -4.77 24.49 -2.23
C HIS A 270 -5.94 23.77 -1.51
N VAL A 271 -6.21 24.11 -0.25
CA VAL A 271 -7.31 23.53 0.55
C VAL A 271 -8.66 24.09 0.11
N GLU A 272 -8.75 25.39 -0.14
CA GLU A 272 -10.01 26.04 -0.51
C GLU A 272 -10.42 25.75 -1.97
N PHE A 273 -9.45 25.71 -2.89
CA PHE A 273 -9.71 25.45 -4.33
C PHE A 273 -10.39 24.10 -4.61
N LEU A 274 -10.07 23.06 -3.80
CA LEU A 274 -10.58 21.71 -4.03
C LEU A 274 -11.97 21.45 -3.45
N ARG A 275 -12.54 22.40 -2.68
CA ARG A 275 -13.85 22.24 -2.01
C ARG A 275 -15.06 22.23 -2.95
N GLY A 276 -14.87 22.51 -4.24
CA GLY A 276 -15.93 22.60 -5.26
C GLY A 276 -15.74 21.71 -6.50
N VAL A 277 -14.78 20.79 -6.50
CA VAL A 277 -14.43 20.00 -7.69
C VAL A 277 -15.29 18.73 -7.79
N ALA A 278 -16.13 18.66 -8.82
CA ALA A 278 -17.03 17.53 -9.09
C ALA A 278 -16.49 16.50 -10.11
N ASN A 279 -15.33 16.75 -10.74
CA ASN A 279 -14.85 15.97 -11.89
C ASN A 279 -14.64 14.49 -11.53
N PRO A 280 -15.05 13.53 -12.39
CA PRO A 280 -14.76 12.13 -12.16
C PRO A 280 -13.25 11.86 -12.27
N LEU A 281 -12.78 10.99 -11.39
CA LEU A 281 -11.44 10.40 -11.38
C LEU A 281 -11.68 8.93 -11.05
N GLY A 282 -11.24 7.99 -11.90
CA GLY A 282 -11.68 6.59 -11.83
C GLY A 282 -11.52 5.96 -10.44
N ILE A 283 -10.39 6.22 -9.78
CA ILE A 283 -10.06 5.73 -8.43
C ILE A 283 -11.05 6.19 -7.34
N LYS A 284 -11.82 7.27 -7.55
CA LYS A 284 -12.86 7.72 -6.61
C LYS A 284 -13.99 6.68 -6.47
N ALA A 285 -14.29 5.91 -7.51
CA ALA A 285 -15.32 4.87 -7.46
C ALA A 285 -14.89 3.71 -6.55
N GLU A 286 -13.66 3.24 -6.73
CA GLU A 286 -13.05 2.19 -5.91
C GLU A 286 -12.92 2.61 -4.44
N VAL A 287 -12.39 3.80 -4.17
CA VAL A 287 -12.28 4.32 -2.79
C VAL A 287 -13.65 4.49 -2.13
N ARG A 288 -14.69 4.90 -2.86
CA ARG A 288 -16.07 4.92 -2.31
C ARG A 288 -16.55 3.51 -1.96
N ALA A 289 -16.44 2.57 -2.89
CA ALA A 289 -16.86 1.18 -2.68
C ALA A 289 -16.12 0.51 -1.51
N PHE A 290 -14.81 0.77 -1.36
CA PHE A 290 -14.01 0.32 -0.22
C PHE A 290 -14.60 0.77 1.12
N PHE A 291 -14.93 2.06 1.26
CA PHE A 291 -15.60 2.56 2.47
C PHE A 291 -17.02 1.99 2.62
N ASP A 292 -17.79 1.88 1.54
CA ASP A 292 -19.17 1.35 1.58
C ASP A 292 -19.22 -0.12 2.05
N VAL A 293 -18.26 -0.95 1.64
CA VAL A 293 -18.11 -2.34 2.12
C VAL A 293 -17.72 -2.36 3.60
N HIS A 294 -16.75 -1.55 4.02
CA HIS A 294 -16.35 -1.46 5.42
C HIS A 294 -17.47 -0.94 6.34
N ASP A 295 -18.33 -0.05 5.86
CA ASP A 295 -19.48 0.46 6.59
C ASP A 295 -20.61 -0.60 6.70
N GLN A 296 -20.80 -1.43 5.67
CA GLN A 296 -21.76 -2.56 5.68
C GLN A 296 -21.31 -3.72 6.58
N GLU A 297 -20.04 -4.11 6.51
CA GLU A 297 -19.46 -5.22 7.28
C GLU A 297 -19.09 -4.84 8.73
N GLY A 298 -19.30 -3.58 9.13
CA GLY A 298 -18.93 -3.08 10.46
C GLY A 298 -17.42 -3.10 10.76
N SER A 299 -16.58 -3.18 9.72
CA SER A 299 -15.12 -3.34 9.81
C SER A 299 -14.40 -2.01 9.51
N HIS A 300 -13.14 -1.85 9.95
CA HIS A 300 -12.43 -0.57 9.84
C HIS A 300 -11.72 -0.38 8.48
N PRO A 301 -11.95 0.74 7.76
CA PRO A 301 -11.14 1.12 6.61
C PRO A 301 -9.78 1.63 7.10
N GLY A 302 -8.83 0.72 7.30
CA GLY A 302 -7.56 1.00 8.00
C GLY A 302 -6.59 1.93 7.27
N GLY A 303 -6.77 2.18 5.97
CA GLY A 303 -5.91 3.08 5.20
C GLY A 303 -6.12 3.07 3.69
N VAL A 304 -5.25 3.78 2.98
CA VAL A 304 -5.10 3.75 1.51
C VAL A 304 -3.63 3.64 1.11
N HIS A 305 -3.40 2.99 -0.04
CA HIS A 305 -2.11 2.89 -0.70
C HIS A 305 -2.24 3.50 -2.10
N LEU A 306 -1.44 4.52 -2.42
CA LEU A 306 -1.61 5.34 -3.63
C LEU A 306 -0.29 5.57 -4.35
N GLU A 307 -0.31 5.46 -5.67
CA GLU A 307 0.81 5.86 -6.52
C GLU A 307 0.66 7.32 -6.92
N MET A 308 1.66 8.14 -6.63
CA MET A 308 1.60 9.60 -6.68
C MET A 308 2.97 10.21 -6.91
N THR A 309 3.03 11.42 -7.48
CA THR A 309 4.28 12.14 -7.68
C THR A 309 4.17 13.63 -7.41
N GLY A 310 5.24 14.20 -6.84
CA GLY A 310 5.47 15.65 -6.72
C GLY A 310 5.44 16.40 -8.04
N GLN A 311 5.68 15.69 -9.15
CA GLN A 311 5.84 16.25 -10.48
C GLN A 311 4.48 16.66 -11.10
N ASN A 312 4.53 17.65 -11.99
CA ASN A 312 3.35 18.16 -12.70
C ASN A 312 3.04 17.29 -13.94
N VAL A 313 2.58 16.06 -13.70
CA VAL A 313 2.35 15.01 -14.71
C VAL A 313 0.90 14.92 -15.19
N THR A 314 0.73 14.33 -16.38
CA THR A 314 -0.57 14.00 -16.99
C THR A 314 -0.72 12.48 -17.15
N GLU A 315 -0.47 11.73 -16.09
CA GLU A 315 -0.47 10.25 -16.13
C GLU A 315 -1.87 9.64 -15.90
N CYS A 316 -2.68 10.19 -14.99
CA CYS A 316 -4.07 9.77 -14.78
C CYS A 316 -5.08 10.76 -15.39
N ILE A 317 -6.10 10.25 -16.09
CA ILE A 317 -7.21 11.06 -16.62
C ILE A 317 -8.16 11.58 -15.52
N GLY A 318 -8.77 12.74 -15.74
CA GLY A 318 -9.76 13.35 -14.86
C GLY A 318 -9.19 14.21 -13.73
N GLY A 319 -9.96 14.36 -12.66
CA GLY A 319 -9.68 15.26 -11.53
C GLY A 319 -9.87 16.75 -11.86
N SER A 320 -9.54 17.62 -10.90
CA SER A 320 -9.80 19.07 -10.90
C SER A 320 -9.33 19.85 -12.12
N ARG A 321 -8.20 19.48 -12.71
CA ARG A 321 -7.65 20.12 -13.91
C ARG A 321 -8.10 19.47 -15.22
N THR A 322 -8.97 18.45 -15.14
CA THR A 322 -9.49 17.65 -16.26
C THR A 322 -8.39 17.18 -17.21
N VAL A 323 -7.52 16.28 -16.76
CA VAL A 323 -6.57 15.62 -17.68
C VAL A 323 -7.36 14.75 -18.66
N THR A 324 -7.28 15.05 -19.95
CA THR A 324 -7.93 14.28 -21.02
C THR A 324 -7.00 13.18 -21.56
N PHE A 325 -7.48 12.38 -22.51
CA PHE A 325 -6.64 11.38 -23.18
C PHE A 325 -5.54 12.03 -24.04
N ASP A 326 -5.84 13.17 -24.66
CA ASP A 326 -4.90 13.90 -25.52
C ASP A 326 -3.75 14.53 -24.71
N ASP A 327 -4.04 14.91 -23.46
CA ASP A 327 -3.05 15.46 -22.51
C ASP A 327 -2.01 14.42 -22.05
N LEU A 328 -2.29 13.11 -22.15
CA LEU A 328 -1.40 12.06 -21.63
C LEU A 328 0.00 12.16 -22.25
N SER A 329 0.07 12.33 -23.57
CA SER A 329 1.33 12.46 -24.32
C SER A 329 2.20 13.66 -23.92
N SER A 330 1.63 14.65 -23.22
CA SER A 330 2.35 15.86 -22.79
C SER A 330 3.45 15.56 -21.77
N ARG A 331 3.13 14.75 -20.74
CA ARG A 331 3.98 14.55 -19.54
C ARG A 331 3.78 13.18 -18.88
N TYR A 332 3.76 12.13 -19.70
CA TYR A 332 3.83 10.75 -19.23
C TYR A 332 5.30 10.37 -18.99
N HIS A 333 5.75 10.41 -17.72
CA HIS A 333 7.17 10.19 -17.38
C HIS A 333 7.44 8.79 -16.84
N THR A 334 6.42 8.11 -16.31
CA THR A 334 6.54 6.73 -15.83
C THR A 334 6.70 5.70 -16.96
N HIS A 335 7.70 4.82 -16.86
CA HIS A 335 7.76 3.55 -17.62
C HIS A 335 6.93 2.44 -16.95
N CYS A 336 6.20 2.80 -15.90
CA CYS A 336 5.38 1.90 -15.12
C CYS A 336 3.93 2.36 -15.14
N ASP A 337 3.26 2.26 -14.00
CA ASP A 337 1.83 2.47 -13.91
C ASP A 337 1.59 3.98 -13.65
N PRO A 338 0.46 4.54 -14.14
CA PRO A 338 0.23 5.99 -14.11
C PRO A 338 0.02 6.50 -12.68
N ARG A 339 0.78 7.55 -12.29
CA ARG A 339 0.73 8.13 -10.95
C ARG A 339 -0.27 9.29 -10.87
N LEU A 340 -0.91 9.45 -9.71
CA LEU A 340 -1.69 10.64 -9.40
C LEU A 340 -0.77 11.88 -9.31
N ASN A 341 -1.14 12.98 -9.96
CA ASN A 341 -0.48 14.26 -9.74
C ASN A 341 -0.95 14.92 -8.43
N ALA A 342 -0.19 15.91 -7.95
CA ALA A 342 -0.47 16.63 -6.70
C ALA A 342 -1.93 17.07 -6.51
N SER A 343 -2.58 17.58 -7.56
CA SER A 343 -3.98 18.03 -7.50
C SER A 343 -4.94 16.86 -7.31
N GLN A 344 -4.75 15.77 -8.06
CA GLN A 344 -5.56 14.55 -7.95
C GLN A 344 -5.37 13.85 -6.60
N SER A 345 -4.13 13.81 -6.09
CA SER A 345 -3.81 13.25 -4.77
C SER A 345 -4.50 14.01 -3.64
N LEU A 346 -4.47 15.34 -3.64
CA LEU A 346 -5.14 16.15 -2.62
C LEU A 346 -6.67 16.07 -2.72
N GLU A 347 -7.21 16.06 -3.94
CA GLU A 347 -8.64 15.88 -4.19
C GLU A 347 -9.15 14.55 -3.63
N LEU A 348 -8.36 13.47 -3.75
CA LEU A 348 -8.68 12.18 -3.15
C LEU A 348 -8.58 12.21 -1.61
N ALA A 349 -7.59 12.92 -1.04
CA ALA A 349 -7.48 13.11 0.41
C ALA A 349 -8.73 13.79 1.02
N PHE A 350 -9.29 14.80 0.36
CA PHE A 350 -10.53 15.44 0.84
C PHE A 350 -11.73 14.47 0.87
N ILE A 351 -11.88 13.65 -0.17
CA ILE A 351 -12.97 12.66 -0.26
C ILE A 351 -12.84 11.60 0.85
N ILE A 352 -11.63 11.09 1.09
CA ILE A 352 -11.35 10.13 2.16
C ILE A 352 -11.60 10.77 3.53
N ALA A 353 -11.12 11.99 3.75
CA ALA A 353 -11.30 12.71 5.00
C ALA A 353 -12.78 12.95 5.32
N GLU A 354 -13.61 13.25 4.31
CA GLU A 354 -15.05 13.38 4.47
C GLU A 354 -15.71 12.05 4.88
N ARG A 355 -15.35 10.92 4.25
CA ARG A 355 -15.85 9.59 4.62
C ARG A 355 -15.51 9.22 6.07
N LEU A 356 -14.25 9.42 6.47
CA LEU A 356 -13.77 9.18 7.84
C LEU A 356 -14.58 10.01 8.86
N ARG A 357 -14.80 11.29 8.56
CA ARG A 357 -15.58 12.19 9.43
C ARG A 357 -17.03 11.75 9.59
N ARG A 358 -17.71 11.42 8.48
CA ARG A 358 -19.11 10.97 8.48
C ARG A 358 -19.28 9.73 9.38
N ARG A 359 -18.44 8.71 9.17
CA ARG A 359 -18.45 7.47 9.96
C ARG A 359 -18.26 7.72 11.46
N ARG A 360 -17.32 8.60 11.83
CA ARG A 360 -17.09 8.98 13.24
C ARG A 360 -18.33 9.61 13.87
N ILE A 361 -18.98 10.55 13.18
CA ILE A 361 -20.20 11.22 13.67
C ILE A 361 -21.33 10.21 13.87
N THR A 362 -21.56 9.31 12.90
CA THR A 362 -22.58 8.25 13.02
C THR A 362 -22.29 7.31 14.19
N SER A 363 -21.04 6.86 14.35
CA SER A 363 -20.64 6.00 15.48
C SER A 363 -20.89 6.67 16.85
N GLN A 364 -20.56 7.95 16.99
CA GLN A 364 -20.83 8.72 18.21
C GLN A 364 -22.33 8.89 18.50
N GLN A 365 -23.17 9.02 17.47
CA GLN A 365 -24.63 9.10 17.62
C GLN A 365 -25.22 7.76 18.08
N THR A 366 -24.75 6.64 17.53
CA THR A 366 -25.19 5.29 17.95
C THR A 366 -24.77 4.95 19.39
N LEU A 367 -23.66 5.50 19.88
CA LEU A 367 -23.18 5.32 21.27
C LEU A 367 -23.88 6.23 22.29
N ALA A 368 -24.67 7.21 21.85
CA ALA A 368 -25.38 8.18 22.70
C ALA A 368 -26.88 7.87 22.87
N LEU A 369 -27.34 6.74 22.29
CA LEU A 369 -28.70 6.20 22.35
C LEU A 369 -28.72 4.89 23.14
#